data_AF-A0A7K6VPQ5-F1
#
_entry.id   AF-A0A7K6VPQ5-F1
#
_cell.length_a   1.000
_cell.length_b   1.000
_cell.length_c   1.000
_cell.angle_alpha   90.00
_cell.angle_beta   90.00
_cell.angle_gamma   90.00
#
_symmetry.space_group_name_H-M   'P 1'
#
loop_
_entity.id
_entity.type
_entity.pdbx_description
1 polymer ?
#
loop_
_entity_poly.entity_id
_entity_poly.type
_entity_poly.pdbx_seq_one_letter_code
_entity_poly.pdbx_strand_id
1 'polypeptide(L)'
;SSNKQTLRTLFRPAALPSPVISETTPSQRKLLAYHRGKEQQEMINQLLIGRALEVYYETMDETDERDAAPPVTELPSTVRKYFFIKALTILSFQAEYFFLKKCVQSNPLVPIQQQWLRSMLAMVPQSLMKGRDRELLTEDLLKEIVGDYEKSMQRCVLRRALIKPDIKELDKLEEEAPLPLLPLGLDFSSTWRNNYIKAKTQINSTLRILHPTMKTLLDFGYTAFFNFLVVDFSGSRLKGPVDCKSFKTDASLSCSKAEDEIMSTWYQRVTSFFSQSEALDGVKLDELDSFYNCVSVLMSNQLKELLGRTTEVFVKLFDPEDRSRLPLFKMDLTYDENRMEFYPSLQDLEEAILFVVDCIGQTLQNVQTIQAWLKGGTAALDAELPGHTVQWAKSTLQKSIRDNLEGPKEHFKGYVESYGWLVDGTADEKINTFMARQPSFDEYT
;
A
#
# COMPACT_ATOMS: atom_id res chain seq x y z
N SER A 1 35.09 -27.40 47.36
CA SER A 1 35.92 -26.55 46.50
C SER A 1 34.99 -25.53 45.85
N SER A 2 34.73 -24.39 46.50
CA SER A 2 35.47 -23.11 46.39
C SER A 2 35.22 -22.45 45.02
N ASN A 3 34.76 -21.20 44.85
CA ASN A 3 34.46 -20.12 45.79
C ASN A 3 33.59 -19.08 45.05
N LYS A 4 32.54 -18.57 45.70
CA LYS A 4 31.91 -17.27 45.37
C LYS A 4 32.68 -16.21 46.15
N GLN A 5 33.15 -15.13 45.52
CA GLN A 5 33.43 -13.91 46.28
C GLN A 5 33.35 -12.63 45.45
N THR A 6 32.37 -11.83 45.85
CA THR A 6 32.05 -10.46 45.46
C THR A 6 33.08 -9.50 46.04
N LEU A 7 33.59 -8.59 45.22
CA LEU A 7 34.48 -7.49 45.62
C LEU A 7 33.69 -6.42 46.40
N ARG A 8 33.49 -6.66 47.71
CA ARG A 8 33.24 -5.61 48.71
C ARG A 8 34.32 -5.76 49.77
N THR A 9 35.33 -4.92 49.69
CA THR A 9 36.20 -4.50 50.81
C THR A 9 37.26 -3.60 50.22
N LEU A 10 37.29 -2.34 50.66
CA LEU A 10 38.47 -1.50 50.87
C LEU A 10 37.96 -0.07 51.19
N PHE A 11 37.32 0.08 52.34
CA PHE A 11 37.30 1.36 53.05
C PHE A 11 38.20 1.22 54.28
N ARG A 12 39.20 2.09 54.40
CA ARG A 12 39.71 2.53 55.72
C ARG A 12 39.19 3.95 55.97
N PRO A 13 38.66 4.25 57.16
CA PRO A 13 38.13 5.56 57.49
C PRO A 13 39.26 6.52 57.86
N ALA A 14 39.31 7.71 57.25
CA ALA A 14 40.20 8.78 57.68
C ALA A 14 39.52 9.62 58.78
N ALA A 15 40.27 9.85 59.85
CA ALA A 15 39.84 10.42 61.11
C ALA A 15 39.25 11.84 61.01
N LEU A 16 38.23 12.10 61.84
CA LEU A 16 37.77 13.45 62.19
C LEU A 16 38.90 14.23 62.91
N PRO A 17 39.22 15.46 62.51
CA PRO A 17 40.03 16.35 63.32
C PRO A 17 39.19 16.94 64.47
N SER A 18 39.78 17.05 65.66
CA SER A 18 39.19 17.75 66.82
C SER A 18 39.02 19.26 66.57
N PRO A 19 38.07 19.93 67.25
CA PRO A 19 37.70 21.31 66.97
C PRO A 19 38.77 22.26 67.48
N VAL A 20 39.55 22.84 66.57
CA VAL A 20 40.38 24.01 66.89
C VAL A 20 39.53 25.25 66.63
N ILE A 21 39.14 25.93 67.72
CA ILE A 21 38.59 27.28 67.66
C ILE A 21 39.74 28.20 67.25
N SER A 22 39.87 28.48 65.96
CA SER A 22 40.74 29.55 65.47
C SER A 22 39.85 30.72 65.05
N GLU A 23 39.90 31.81 65.81
CA GLU A 23 39.26 33.07 65.48
C GLU A 23 39.78 33.57 64.12
N THR A 24 38.96 33.46 63.07
CA THR A 24 39.32 33.96 61.74
C THR A 24 39.22 35.48 61.71
N THR A 25 40.30 36.12 61.27
CA THR A 25 40.41 37.58 61.14
C THR A 25 39.49 38.12 60.03
N PRO A 26 39.05 39.40 60.09
CA PRO A 26 38.02 39.95 59.20
C PRO A 26 38.36 39.85 57.71
N SER A 27 39.64 39.96 57.36
CA SER A 27 40.14 39.90 55.98
C SER A 27 40.03 38.50 55.38
N GLN A 28 40.18 37.44 56.19
CA GLN A 28 40.01 36.05 55.75
C GLN A 28 38.53 35.69 55.54
N ARG A 29 37.62 36.29 56.33
CA ARG A 29 36.17 36.15 56.10
C ARG A 29 35.72 36.80 54.80
N LYS A 30 36.30 37.94 54.41
CA LYS A 30 36.01 38.57 53.11
C LYS A 30 36.44 37.70 51.93
N LEU A 31 37.59 37.03 52.01
CA LEU A 31 38.05 36.11 50.97
C LEU A 31 37.22 34.82 50.90
N LEU A 32 36.77 34.28 52.05
CA LEU A 32 35.88 33.10 52.08
C LEU A 32 34.43 33.42 51.67
N ALA A 33 33.98 34.66 51.84
CA ALA A 33 32.65 35.11 51.41
C ALA A 33 32.60 35.57 49.93
N TYR A 34 33.76 35.81 49.32
CA TYR A 34 33.86 36.24 47.93
C TYR A 34 33.71 35.05 46.98
N HIS A 35 32.49 34.85 46.48
CA HIS A 35 32.18 33.85 45.45
C HIS A 35 32.10 34.52 44.08
N ARG A 36 33.11 34.30 43.24
CA ARG A 36 33.17 34.80 41.84
C ARG A 36 31.91 34.42 41.03
N GLY A 37 31.33 33.25 41.28
CA GLY A 37 30.09 32.82 40.63
C GLY A 37 28.87 33.67 41.00
N LYS A 38 28.86 34.25 42.20
CA LYS A 38 27.80 35.17 42.64
C LYS A 38 27.91 36.51 41.92
N GLU A 39 29.12 37.05 41.77
CA GLU A 39 29.33 38.26 40.98
C GLU A 39 29.04 38.06 39.49
N GLN A 40 29.38 36.88 38.94
CA GLN A 40 29.01 36.55 37.56
C GLN A 40 27.48 36.44 37.40
N GLN A 41 26.78 35.85 38.37
CA GLN A 41 25.32 35.81 38.36
C GLN A 41 24.71 37.20 38.50
N GLU A 42 25.27 38.07 39.35
CA GLU A 42 24.85 39.46 39.48
C GLU A 42 25.08 40.24 38.18
N MET A 43 26.21 40.01 37.50
CA MET A 43 26.52 40.63 36.19
C MET A 43 25.59 40.14 35.08
N ILE A 44 25.27 38.84 35.04
CA ILE A 44 24.28 38.27 34.10
C ILE A 44 22.89 38.83 34.38
N ASN A 45 22.50 38.95 35.66
CA ASN A 45 21.23 39.53 36.04
C ASN A 45 21.15 41.02 35.64
N GLN A 46 22.24 41.78 35.78
CA GLN A 46 22.30 43.17 35.32
C GLN A 46 22.20 43.27 33.80
N LEU A 47 22.84 42.39 33.04
CA LEU A 47 22.70 42.33 31.58
C LEU A 47 21.28 41.99 31.13
N LEU A 48 20.63 41.04 31.81
CA LEU A 48 19.22 40.68 31.55
C LEU A 48 18.27 41.85 31.85
N ILE A 49 18.52 42.59 32.95
CA ILE A 49 17.74 43.78 33.30
C ILE A 49 17.98 44.89 32.26
N GLY A 50 19.23 45.11 31.85
CA GLY A 50 19.57 46.08 30.81
C GLY A 50 18.87 45.79 29.49
N ARG A 51 18.89 44.54 29.04
CA ARG A 51 18.22 44.11 27.80
C ARG A 51 16.69 44.21 27.90
N ALA A 52 16.13 43.93 29.08
CA ALA A 52 14.69 44.09 29.32
C ALA A 52 14.25 45.56 29.35
N LEU A 53 15.11 46.46 29.82
CA LEU A 53 14.88 47.91 29.77
C LEU A 53 14.98 48.45 28.33
N GLU A 54 15.95 47.98 27.54
CA GLU A 54 16.07 48.31 26.12
C GLU A 54 14.81 47.95 25.34
N VAL A 55 14.32 46.72 25.50
CA VAL A 55 13.06 46.28 24.88
C VAL A 55 11.87 47.10 25.36
N TYR A 56 11.84 47.48 26.64
CA TYR A 56 10.79 48.35 27.17
C TYR A 56 10.81 49.75 26.53
N TYR A 57 11.99 50.35 26.37
CA TYR A 57 12.13 51.67 25.74
C TYR A 57 11.85 51.62 24.23
N GLU A 58 12.29 50.58 23.51
CA GLU A 58 11.92 50.36 22.10
C GLU A 58 10.41 50.23 21.94
N THR A 59 9.72 49.47 22.81
CA THR A 59 8.26 49.35 22.76
C THR A 59 7.52 50.63 23.18
N MET A 60 8.14 51.51 23.96
CA MET A 60 7.57 52.80 24.37
C MET A 60 7.74 53.85 23.26
N ASP A 61 8.93 53.93 22.64
CA ASP A 61 9.18 54.79 21.48
C ASP A 61 8.31 54.39 20.27
N GLU A 62 8.09 53.08 20.04
CA GLU A 62 7.13 52.60 19.03
C GLU A 62 5.67 53.00 19.32
N THR A 63 5.31 53.29 20.58
CA THR A 63 3.97 53.74 20.97
C THR A 63 3.79 55.26 20.96
N ASP A 64 4.87 56.04 21.05
CA ASP A 64 4.82 57.51 21.06
C ASP A 64 4.76 58.14 19.64
N GLU A 65 5.09 57.41 18.57
CA GLU A 65 4.89 57.86 17.18
C GLU A 65 3.42 57.74 16.66
N ARG A 66 2.43 57.48 17.53
CA ARG A 66 1.00 57.49 17.17
C ARG A 66 0.23 58.61 17.84
N ASP A 67 0.00 59.70 17.11
CA ASP A 67 -1.06 60.69 17.38
C ASP A 67 -2.44 60.01 17.56
N ALA A 68 -3.38 60.43 18.39
CA ALA A 68 -3.38 61.04 19.72
C ALA A 68 -4.71 60.58 20.35
N ALA A 69 -4.66 59.80 21.43
CA ALA A 69 -5.84 59.26 22.13
C ALA A 69 -5.92 59.82 23.57
N PRO A 70 -7.13 60.03 24.11
CA PRO A 70 -7.40 60.85 25.30
C PRO A 70 -6.74 60.31 26.59
N PRO A 71 -6.59 61.13 27.65
CA PRO A 71 -5.59 60.91 28.69
C PRO A 71 -5.87 59.63 29.47
N VAL A 72 -4.88 58.72 29.43
CA VAL A 72 -4.91 57.45 30.15
C VAL A 72 -4.89 57.73 31.65
N THR A 73 -5.89 57.22 32.35
CA THR A 73 -5.88 57.10 33.80
C THR A 73 -4.74 56.16 34.18
N GLU A 74 -3.67 56.65 34.79
CA GLU A 74 -2.56 55.83 35.26
C GLU A 74 -3.07 54.74 36.20
N LEU A 75 -3.02 53.47 35.78
CA LEU A 75 -3.30 52.36 36.68
C LEU A 75 -2.23 52.34 37.79
N PRO A 76 -2.60 52.16 39.07
CA PRO A 76 -1.67 52.18 40.19
C PRO A 76 -0.50 51.21 39.97
N SER A 77 0.71 51.62 40.37
CA SER A 77 1.95 50.80 40.31
C SER A 77 1.80 49.40 40.93
N THR A 78 0.85 49.25 41.85
CA THR A 78 0.43 47.99 42.47
C THR A 78 -0.17 46.99 41.46
N VAL A 79 -0.94 47.46 40.47
CA VAL A 79 -1.56 46.61 39.45
C VAL A 79 -0.50 46.12 38.46
N ARG A 80 0.42 47.00 38.03
CA ARG A 80 1.55 46.63 37.16
C ARG A 80 2.47 45.60 37.85
N LYS A 81 2.76 45.81 39.15
CA LYS A 81 3.54 44.87 39.98
C LYS A 81 2.83 43.51 40.13
N TYR A 82 1.50 43.50 40.28
CA TYR A 82 0.71 42.27 40.33
C TYR A 82 0.77 41.48 39.02
N PHE A 83 0.62 42.14 37.87
CA PHE A 83 0.76 41.50 36.56
C PHE A 83 2.18 40.97 36.32
N PHE A 84 3.21 41.72 36.72
CA PHE A 84 4.61 41.29 36.59
C PHE A 84 4.93 40.08 37.48
N ILE A 85 4.48 40.09 38.74
CA ILE A 85 4.63 38.95 39.66
C ILE A 85 3.86 37.74 39.12
N LYS A 86 2.65 37.93 38.60
CA LYS A 86 1.85 36.86 38.00
C LYS A 86 2.55 36.25 36.78
N ALA A 87 3.13 37.07 35.90
CA ALA A 87 3.89 36.61 34.74
C ALA A 87 5.15 35.83 35.14
N LEU A 88 5.93 36.34 36.10
CA LEU A 88 7.10 35.64 36.66
C LEU A 88 6.73 34.30 37.30
N THR A 89 5.60 34.25 38.00
CA THR A 89 5.10 33.04 38.64
C THR A 89 4.66 32.01 37.60
N ILE A 90 3.99 32.46 36.52
CA ILE A 90 3.61 31.59 35.40
C ILE A 90 4.87 31.01 34.72
N LEU A 91 5.90 31.83 34.48
CA LEU A 91 7.18 31.41 33.90
C LEU A 91 7.92 30.39 34.79
N SER A 92 7.94 30.59 36.11
CA SER A 92 8.57 29.63 37.03
C SER A 92 7.81 28.29 37.06
N PHE A 93 6.48 28.32 37.12
CA PHE A 93 5.67 27.10 37.05
C PHE A 93 5.82 26.36 35.72
N GLN A 94 5.97 27.08 34.61
CA GLN A 94 6.27 26.48 33.30
C GLN A 94 7.62 25.77 33.31
N ALA A 95 8.67 26.41 33.81
CA ALA A 95 10.01 25.82 33.89
C ALA A 95 10.04 24.55 34.76
N GLU A 96 9.35 24.58 35.90
CA GLU A 96 9.21 23.41 36.79
C GLU A 96 8.42 22.27 36.14
N TYR A 97 7.32 22.59 35.44
CA TYR A 97 6.54 21.59 34.70
C TYR A 97 7.37 20.94 33.60
N PHE A 98 8.11 21.70 32.79
CA PHE A 98 8.96 21.14 31.73
C PHE A 98 10.09 20.28 32.28
N PHE A 99 10.68 20.69 33.41
CA PHE A 99 11.68 19.89 34.11
C PHE A 99 11.10 18.54 34.56
N LEU A 100 9.95 18.56 35.23
CA LEU A 100 9.25 17.35 35.67
C LEU A 100 8.78 16.48 34.49
N LYS A 101 8.29 17.09 33.41
CA LYS A 101 7.91 16.41 32.16
C LYS A 101 9.11 15.63 31.60
N LYS A 102 10.29 16.26 31.54
CA LYS A 102 11.53 15.63 31.09
C LYS A 102 11.94 14.46 31.99
N CYS A 103 11.80 14.59 33.31
CA CYS A 103 12.07 13.50 34.25
C CYS A 103 11.14 12.30 34.01
N VAL A 104 9.84 12.53 33.84
CA VAL A 104 8.87 11.45 33.58
C VAL A 104 9.09 10.82 32.20
N GLN A 105 9.45 11.60 31.19
CA GLN A 105 9.79 11.09 29.85
C GLN A 105 11.04 10.23 29.83
N SER A 106 11.98 10.46 30.75
CA SER A 106 13.22 9.67 30.88
C SER A 106 13.02 8.31 31.56
N ASN A 107 11.82 8.02 32.07
CA ASN A 107 11.50 6.74 32.69
C ASN A 107 11.40 5.63 31.63
N PRO A 108 12.09 4.48 31.79
CA PRO A 108 11.97 3.36 30.86
C PRO A 108 10.51 2.89 30.71
N LEU A 109 10.01 2.92 29.47
CA LEU A 109 8.68 2.42 29.12
C LEU A 109 8.71 0.91 28.90
N VAL A 110 7.60 0.25 29.18
CA VAL A 110 7.44 -1.16 28.82
C VAL A 110 7.36 -1.23 27.29
N PRO A 111 8.25 -1.98 26.62
CA PRO A 111 8.21 -2.10 25.16
C PRO A 111 6.98 -2.87 24.72
N ILE A 112 6.55 -2.65 23.47
CA ILE A 112 5.44 -3.39 22.88
C ILE A 112 5.74 -4.90 22.88
N GLN A 113 4.73 -5.69 23.23
CA GLN A 113 4.90 -7.14 23.30
C GLN A 113 5.03 -7.72 21.90
N GLN A 114 6.08 -8.52 21.65
CA GLN A 114 6.32 -9.13 20.34
C GLN A 114 5.16 -9.99 19.84
N GLN A 115 4.40 -10.60 20.75
CA GLN A 115 3.21 -11.39 20.39
C GLN A 115 2.16 -10.54 19.66
N TRP A 116 1.98 -9.27 20.02
CA TRP A 116 1.01 -8.38 19.37
C TRP A 116 1.44 -8.06 17.95
N LEU A 117 2.72 -7.76 17.74
CA LEU A 117 3.29 -7.56 16.41
C LEU A 117 3.11 -8.81 15.54
N ARG A 118 3.40 -10.00 16.09
CA ARG A 118 3.19 -11.27 15.36
C ARG A 118 1.73 -11.52 15.00
N SER A 119 0.80 -11.22 15.91
CA SER A 119 -0.64 -11.33 15.63
C SER A 119 -1.09 -10.34 14.56
N MET A 120 -0.56 -9.11 14.55
CA MET A 120 -0.83 -8.13 13.50
C MET A 120 -0.36 -8.62 12.13
N LEU A 121 0.86 -9.16 12.06
CA LEU A 121 1.40 -9.71 10.81
C LEU A 121 0.64 -10.94 10.34
N ALA A 122 0.15 -11.79 11.25
CA ALA A 122 -0.63 -12.98 10.90
C ALA A 122 -1.99 -12.64 10.25
N MET A 123 -2.52 -11.43 10.48
CA MET A 123 -3.75 -10.95 9.84
C MET A 123 -3.50 -10.45 8.41
N VAL A 124 -2.24 -10.21 8.02
CA VAL A 124 -1.88 -9.73 6.68
C VAL A 124 -1.59 -10.93 5.77
N PRO A 125 -2.23 -11.03 4.58
CA PRO A 125 -1.95 -12.09 3.62
C PRO A 125 -0.48 -12.12 3.18
N GLN A 126 0.12 -13.31 3.13
CA GLN A 126 1.54 -13.48 2.76
C GLN A 126 1.88 -12.96 1.36
N SER A 127 0.91 -12.94 0.43
CA SER A 127 1.08 -12.39 -0.93
C SER A 127 1.40 -10.89 -0.93
N LEU A 128 1.01 -10.16 0.12
CA LEU A 128 1.27 -8.73 0.28
C LEU A 128 2.57 -8.44 1.04
N MET A 129 3.15 -9.45 1.69
CA MET A 129 4.39 -9.31 2.46
C MET A 129 5.63 -9.76 1.70
N LYS A 130 5.47 -10.62 0.68
CA LYS A 130 6.61 -11.15 -0.10
C LYS A 130 7.06 -10.16 -1.18
N GLY A 131 8.38 -9.93 -1.26
CA GLY A 131 9.04 -9.11 -2.27
C GLY A 131 9.90 -7.99 -1.66
N ARG A 132 11.03 -7.66 -2.29
CA ARG A 132 12.04 -6.73 -1.74
C ARG A 132 11.46 -5.39 -1.25
N ASP A 133 10.60 -4.76 -2.06
CA ASP A 133 10.02 -3.45 -1.71
C ASP A 133 8.92 -3.56 -0.65
N ARG A 134 8.22 -4.71 -0.59
CA ARG A 134 7.10 -4.96 0.34
C ARG A 134 7.59 -5.37 1.73
N GLU A 135 8.74 -6.04 1.81
CA GLU A 135 9.42 -6.36 3.05
C GLU A 135 9.94 -5.10 3.73
N LEU A 136 10.53 -4.16 2.96
CA LEU A 136 10.93 -2.84 3.46
C LEU A 136 9.74 -2.03 3.98
N LEU A 137 8.65 -1.98 3.22
CA LEU A 137 7.42 -1.31 3.65
C LEU A 137 6.86 -1.92 4.95
N THR A 138 6.92 -3.24 5.09
CA THR A 138 6.47 -3.93 6.30
C THR A 138 7.33 -3.55 7.50
N GLU A 139 8.65 -3.44 7.32
CA GLU A 139 9.56 -3.01 8.38
C GLU A 139 9.28 -1.56 8.81
N ASP A 140 9.04 -0.66 7.85
CA ASP A 140 8.73 0.74 8.12
C ASP A 140 7.39 0.89 8.86
N LEU A 141 6.36 0.14 8.46
CA LEU A 141 5.08 0.12 9.16
C LEU A 141 5.20 -0.42 10.59
N LEU A 142 6.02 -1.46 10.80
CA LEU A 142 6.27 -1.98 12.16
C LEU A 142 6.99 -0.94 13.02
N LYS A 143 7.95 -0.20 12.46
CA LYS A 143 8.62 0.91 13.16
C LYS A 143 7.64 2.01 13.54
N GLU A 144 6.72 2.36 12.64
CA GLU A 144 5.67 3.35 12.89
C GLU A 144 4.77 2.91 14.07
N ILE A 145 4.28 1.67 14.03
CA ILE A 145 3.43 1.11 15.09
C ILE A 145 4.14 1.11 16.46
N VAL A 146 5.42 0.72 16.48
CA VAL A 146 6.22 0.73 17.72
C VAL A 146 6.39 2.17 18.23
N GLY A 147 6.72 3.10 17.34
CA GLY A 147 6.86 4.52 17.69
C GLY A 147 5.57 5.13 18.23
N ASP A 148 4.42 4.79 17.65
CA ASP A 148 3.12 5.28 18.11
C ASP A 148 2.68 4.68 19.43
N TYR A 149 3.00 3.41 19.67
CA TYR A 149 2.81 2.77 20.97
C TYR A 149 3.65 3.45 22.05
N GLU A 150 4.94 3.68 21.79
CA GLU A 150 5.84 4.36 22.73
C GLU A 150 5.36 5.77 23.06
N LYS A 151 5.03 6.58 22.04
CA LYS A 151 4.44 7.91 22.21
C LYS A 151 3.15 7.85 23.05
N SER A 152 2.28 6.90 22.76
CA SER A 152 1.01 6.75 23.47
C SER A 152 1.20 6.31 24.93
N MET A 153 2.14 5.42 25.20
CA MET A 153 2.48 4.98 26.55
C MET A 153 3.15 6.11 27.34
N GLN A 154 4.09 6.83 26.74
CA GLN A 154 4.75 8.00 27.32
C GLN A 154 3.72 9.06 27.73
N ARG A 155 2.75 9.35 26.85
CA ARG A 155 1.63 10.25 27.12
C ARG A 155 0.76 9.75 28.28
N CYS A 156 0.48 8.45 28.36
CA CYS A 156 -0.31 7.87 29.44
C CYS A 156 0.41 8.03 30.80
N VAL A 157 1.71 7.73 30.84
CA VAL A 157 2.53 7.87 32.04
C VAL A 157 2.63 9.33 32.46
N LEU A 158 2.85 10.25 31.52
CA LEU A 158 2.89 11.69 31.76
C LEU A 158 1.61 12.21 32.40
N ARG A 159 0.44 11.88 31.83
CA ARG A 159 -0.85 12.32 32.37
C ARG A 159 -1.20 11.71 33.73
N ARG A 160 -0.68 10.52 34.05
CA ARG A 160 -0.88 9.88 35.36
C ARG A 160 0.04 10.45 36.43
N ALA A 161 1.28 10.79 36.06
CA ALA A 161 2.30 11.25 37.01
C ALA A 161 2.25 12.78 37.21
N LEU A 162 1.88 13.54 36.19
CA LEU A 162 1.88 15.00 36.21
C LEU A 162 0.49 15.53 35.85
N ILE A 163 -0.02 16.39 36.72
CA ILE A 163 -1.21 17.18 36.44
C ILE A 163 -0.76 18.39 35.62
N LYS A 164 -1.31 18.54 34.42
CA LYS A 164 -1.04 19.72 33.59
C LYS A 164 -1.64 20.97 34.27
N PRO A 165 -0.85 22.02 34.52
CA PRO A 165 -1.40 23.28 35.03
C PRO A 165 -2.26 23.96 33.95
N ASP A 166 -3.40 24.53 34.36
CA ASP A 166 -4.37 25.21 33.48
C ASP A 166 -3.83 26.59 33.03
N ILE A 167 -2.83 26.55 32.16
CA ILE A 167 -2.14 27.72 31.62
C ILE A 167 -2.30 27.67 30.10
N LYS A 168 -3.10 28.58 29.54
CA LYS A 168 -3.44 28.63 28.10
C LYS A 168 -2.21 28.75 27.19
N GLU A 169 -1.09 29.31 27.67
CA GLU A 169 0.16 29.35 26.90
C GLU A 169 0.82 27.96 26.76
N LEU A 170 0.59 27.04 27.70
CA LEU A 170 1.14 25.69 27.68
C LEU A 170 0.41 24.77 26.68
N ASP A 171 -0.85 25.07 26.36
CA ASP A 171 -1.61 24.39 25.31
C ASP A 171 -1.12 24.72 23.90
N LYS A 172 -0.50 25.89 23.70
CA LYS A 172 0.03 26.32 22.40
C LYS A 172 1.45 25.79 22.12
N LEU A 173 2.20 25.46 23.16
CA LEU A 173 3.55 24.90 23.04
C LEU A 173 3.57 23.38 22.87
N GLU A 174 2.48 22.68 23.22
CA GLU A 174 2.37 21.26 22.99
C GLU A 174 1.80 21.00 21.59
N GLU A 175 2.58 20.37 20.72
CA GLU A 175 2.14 19.80 19.43
C GLU A 175 1.23 18.56 19.62
N GLU A 176 0.64 18.41 20.81
CA GLU A 176 -0.12 17.23 21.21
C GLU A 176 -1.56 17.36 20.72
N ALA A 177 -1.87 16.66 19.62
CA ALA A 177 -3.25 16.38 19.26
C ALA A 177 -3.96 15.75 20.48
N PRO A 178 -5.18 16.20 20.83
CA PRO A 178 -5.93 15.58 21.91
C PRO A 178 -6.06 14.08 21.64
N LEU A 179 -6.08 13.26 22.71
CA LEU A 179 -6.47 11.86 22.55
C LEU A 179 -7.79 11.84 21.77
N PRO A 180 -7.97 10.93 20.79
CA PRO A 180 -9.30 10.70 20.27
C PRO A 180 -10.15 10.33 21.47
N LEU A 181 -11.03 11.26 21.87
CA LEU A 181 -12.01 11.00 22.89
C LEU A 181 -12.82 9.81 22.38
N LEU A 182 -13.01 8.78 23.20
CA LEU A 182 -14.17 7.91 23.04
C LEU A 182 -15.35 8.86 22.79
N PRO A 183 -16.07 8.77 21.66
CA PRO A 183 -16.99 9.81 21.25
C PRO A 183 -17.99 10.10 22.38
N LEU A 184 -17.70 11.17 23.13
CA LEU A 184 -18.49 11.65 24.24
C LEU A 184 -19.65 12.39 23.60
N GLY A 185 -20.84 11.82 23.72
CA GLY A 185 -21.99 12.16 22.87
C GLY A 185 -22.37 11.08 21.86
N LEU A 186 -21.93 9.81 22.03
CA LEU A 186 -22.68 8.68 21.48
C LEU A 186 -24.04 8.64 22.15
N ASP A 187 -24.95 9.41 21.58
CA ASP A 187 -26.36 9.34 21.90
C ASP A 187 -26.91 8.00 21.40
N PHE A 188 -27.00 7.01 22.29
CA PHE A 188 -27.63 5.72 21.98
C PHE A 188 -29.16 5.84 21.77
N SER A 189 -29.74 7.03 21.95
CA SER A 189 -31.15 7.33 21.61
C SER A 189 -31.36 7.66 20.12
N SER A 190 -30.28 7.79 19.35
CA SER A 190 -30.34 8.14 17.93
C SER A 190 -31.01 7.06 17.07
N THR A 191 -31.88 7.51 16.17
CA THR A 191 -32.70 6.68 15.26
C THR A 191 -31.88 5.88 14.24
N TRP A 192 -30.54 6.05 14.19
CA TRP A 192 -29.69 5.32 13.26
C TRP A 192 -29.75 3.81 13.50
N ARG A 193 -29.95 3.32 14.73
CA ARG A 193 -30.07 1.88 14.97
C ARG A 193 -31.32 1.33 14.30
N ASN A 194 -32.43 2.05 14.37
CA ASN A 194 -33.66 1.67 13.68
C ASN A 194 -33.50 1.79 12.16
N ASN A 195 -32.80 2.82 11.66
CA ASN A 195 -32.50 2.96 10.24
C ASN A 195 -31.54 1.87 9.74
N TYR A 196 -30.55 1.48 10.54
CA TYR A 196 -29.63 0.38 10.26
C TYR A 196 -30.35 -0.95 10.26
N ILE A 197 -31.20 -1.23 11.25
CA ILE A 197 -32.02 -2.44 11.29
C ILE A 197 -32.95 -2.47 10.09
N LYS A 198 -33.63 -1.36 9.77
CA LYS A 198 -34.49 -1.23 8.58
C LYS A 198 -33.71 -1.49 7.29
N ALA A 199 -32.54 -0.86 7.12
CA ALA A 199 -31.68 -1.06 5.96
C ALA A 199 -31.18 -2.51 5.87
N LYS A 200 -30.78 -3.12 6.99
CA LYS A 200 -30.37 -4.51 7.05
C LYS A 200 -31.53 -5.46 6.71
N THR A 201 -32.73 -5.23 7.24
CA THR A 201 -33.91 -6.02 6.89
C THR A 201 -34.27 -5.86 5.43
N GLN A 202 -34.15 -4.65 4.87
CA GLN A 202 -34.41 -4.36 3.47
C GLN A 202 -33.38 -5.06 2.57
N ILE A 203 -32.09 -4.97 2.89
CA ILE A 203 -31.01 -5.68 2.19
C ILE A 203 -31.27 -7.19 2.23
N ASN A 204 -31.63 -7.74 3.39
CA ASN A 204 -31.92 -9.18 3.51
C ASN A 204 -33.16 -9.61 2.72
N SER A 205 -34.24 -8.81 2.71
CA SER A 205 -35.45 -9.13 1.95
C SER A 205 -35.26 -8.97 0.44
N THR A 206 -34.48 -7.97 0.02
CA THR A 206 -34.28 -7.63 -1.39
C THR A 206 -33.21 -8.51 -2.05
N LEU A 207 -32.05 -8.71 -1.41
CA LEU A 207 -30.93 -9.46 -1.99
C LEU A 207 -31.00 -10.97 -1.75
N ARG A 208 -31.85 -11.44 -0.82
CA ARG A 208 -32.16 -12.88 -0.61
C ARG A 208 -30.94 -13.80 -0.49
N ILE A 209 -29.83 -13.28 0.04
CA ILE A 209 -28.53 -13.95 0.09
C ILE A 209 -28.60 -15.27 0.88
N LEU A 210 -29.49 -15.34 1.88
CA LEU A 210 -29.66 -16.51 2.75
C LEU A 210 -30.63 -17.56 2.19
N HIS A 211 -31.21 -17.35 1.02
CA HIS A 211 -32.16 -18.30 0.44
C HIS A 211 -31.45 -19.62 0.07
N PRO A 212 -32.01 -20.80 0.43
CA PRO A 212 -31.38 -22.10 0.14
C PRO A 212 -31.01 -22.28 -1.34
N THR A 213 -31.87 -21.83 -2.25
CA THR A 213 -31.63 -21.78 -3.71
C THR A 213 -30.30 -21.11 -4.08
N MET A 214 -29.96 -19.96 -3.48
CA MET A 214 -28.73 -19.25 -3.79
C MET A 214 -27.50 -20.04 -3.35
N LYS A 215 -27.59 -20.71 -2.19
CA LYS A 215 -26.54 -21.61 -1.70
C LYS A 215 -26.35 -22.81 -2.63
N THR A 216 -27.44 -23.44 -3.07
CA THR A 216 -27.37 -24.58 -4.00
C THR A 216 -26.78 -24.16 -5.36
N LEU A 217 -27.18 -22.99 -5.87
CA LEU A 217 -26.62 -22.43 -7.10
C LEU A 217 -25.11 -22.11 -6.96
N LEU A 218 -24.69 -21.60 -5.80
CA LEU A 218 -23.28 -21.43 -5.47
C LEU A 218 -22.51 -22.76 -5.51
N ASP A 219 -23.08 -23.82 -4.94
CA ASP A 219 -22.48 -25.15 -4.94
C ASP A 219 -22.35 -25.75 -6.35
N PHE A 220 -23.35 -25.54 -7.21
CA PHE A 220 -23.27 -25.96 -8.62
C PHE A 220 -22.13 -25.26 -9.36
N GLY A 221 -21.97 -23.95 -9.17
CA GLY A 221 -20.85 -23.23 -9.78
C GLY A 221 -19.51 -23.64 -9.20
N TYR A 222 -19.40 -23.81 -7.87
CA TYR A 222 -18.15 -24.26 -7.26
C TYR A 222 -17.74 -25.64 -7.77
N THR A 223 -18.66 -26.61 -7.79
CA THR A 223 -18.37 -27.97 -8.25
C THR A 223 -18.02 -28.04 -9.74
N ALA A 224 -18.69 -27.25 -10.59
CA ALA A 224 -18.39 -27.21 -12.02
C ALA A 224 -17.10 -26.46 -12.32
N PHE A 225 -16.85 -25.33 -11.65
CA PHE A 225 -15.78 -24.42 -12.03
C PHE A 225 -14.50 -24.60 -11.23
N PHE A 226 -14.48 -25.24 -10.05
CA PHE A 226 -13.30 -25.21 -9.15
C PHE A 226 -11.96 -25.53 -9.84
N ASN A 227 -11.89 -26.58 -10.65
CA ASN A 227 -10.67 -26.97 -11.39
C ASN A 227 -10.78 -26.75 -12.91
N PHE A 228 -11.77 -25.97 -13.36
CA PHE A 228 -12.02 -25.76 -14.77
C PHE A 228 -11.35 -24.49 -15.28
N LEU A 229 -10.73 -24.55 -16.46
CA LEU A 229 -10.17 -23.41 -17.17
C LEU A 229 -10.72 -23.41 -18.59
N VAL A 230 -11.16 -22.26 -19.08
CA VAL A 230 -11.68 -22.14 -20.45
C VAL A 230 -10.57 -22.39 -21.48
N VAL A 231 -9.37 -21.94 -21.16
CA VAL A 231 -8.16 -22.11 -21.97
C VAL A 231 -7.01 -22.54 -21.06
N ASP A 232 -6.35 -23.64 -21.41
CA ASP A 232 -5.14 -24.11 -20.72
C ASP A 232 -4.00 -24.36 -21.70
N PHE A 233 -2.99 -23.49 -21.66
CA PHE A 233 -1.75 -23.60 -22.44
C PHE A 233 -0.56 -24.07 -21.61
N SER A 234 -0.76 -24.50 -20.36
CA SER A 234 0.34 -24.91 -19.49
C SER A 234 1.12 -26.13 -20.00
N GLY A 235 0.46 -27.02 -20.76
CA GLY A 235 1.07 -28.17 -21.42
C GLY A 235 1.62 -27.90 -22.82
N SER A 236 1.58 -26.66 -23.32
CA SER A 236 1.93 -26.33 -24.71
C SER A 236 3.35 -26.75 -25.09
N ARG A 237 4.31 -26.66 -24.17
CA ARG A 237 5.69 -27.10 -24.40
C ARG A 237 5.85 -28.58 -24.75
N LEU A 238 4.97 -29.45 -24.22
CA LEU A 238 5.03 -30.88 -24.51
C LEU A 238 4.68 -31.19 -25.97
N LYS A 239 3.93 -30.30 -26.63
CA LYS A 239 3.56 -30.42 -28.05
C LYS A 239 4.65 -29.89 -28.99
N GLY A 240 5.67 -29.22 -28.47
CA GLY A 240 6.74 -28.59 -29.25
C GLY A 240 6.43 -27.15 -29.67
N PRO A 241 7.25 -26.55 -30.54
CA PRO A 241 7.04 -25.20 -31.05
C PRO A 241 5.73 -25.07 -31.83
N VAL A 242 4.96 -24.03 -31.53
CA VAL A 242 3.61 -23.80 -32.09
C VAL A 242 3.65 -22.63 -33.07
N ASP A 243 2.86 -22.73 -34.13
CA ASP A 243 2.66 -21.63 -35.09
C ASP A 243 1.55 -20.68 -34.61
N CYS A 244 1.68 -19.37 -34.89
CA CYS A 244 0.70 -18.36 -34.47
C CYS A 244 -0.74 -18.68 -34.93
N LYS A 245 -0.94 -19.22 -36.13
CA LYS A 245 -2.29 -19.57 -36.63
C LYS A 245 -2.86 -20.79 -35.91
N SER A 246 -2.02 -21.80 -35.67
CA SER A 246 -2.42 -22.97 -34.89
C SER A 246 -2.76 -22.60 -33.45
N PHE A 247 -1.99 -21.68 -32.84
CA PHE A 247 -2.22 -21.19 -31.49
C PHE A 247 -3.55 -20.44 -31.35
N LYS A 248 -3.85 -19.51 -32.28
CA LYS A 248 -5.15 -18.82 -32.33
C LYS A 248 -6.31 -19.81 -32.49
N THR A 249 -6.18 -20.76 -33.41
CA THR A 249 -7.19 -21.81 -33.65
C THR A 249 -7.42 -22.67 -32.40
N ASP A 250 -6.35 -23.10 -31.72
CA ASP A 250 -6.44 -23.90 -30.50
C ASP A 250 -7.14 -23.13 -29.37
N ALA A 251 -6.86 -21.83 -29.23
CA ALA A 251 -7.54 -20.97 -28.25
C ALA A 251 -9.05 -20.89 -28.53
N SER A 252 -9.45 -20.57 -29.76
CA SER A 252 -10.86 -20.48 -30.15
C SER A 252 -11.59 -21.82 -30.00
N LEU A 253 -10.93 -22.92 -30.36
CA LEU A 253 -11.49 -24.27 -30.21
C LEU A 253 -11.65 -24.65 -28.73
N SER A 254 -10.69 -24.29 -27.88
CA SER A 254 -10.77 -24.51 -26.44
C SER A 254 -11.95 -23.73 -25.83
N CYS A 255 -12.10 -22.45 -26.19
CA CYS A 255 -13.24 -21.64 -25.78
C CYS A 255 -14.58 -22.26 -26.18
N SER A 256 -14.75 -22.64 -27.45
CA SER A 256 -15.99 -23.26 -27.94
C SER A 256 -16.30 -24.59 -27.23
N LYS A 257 -15.30 -25.45 -27.03
CA LYS A 257 -15.49 -26.71 -26.27
C LYS A 257 -15.88 -26.45 -24.82
N ALA A 258 -15.26 -25.45 -24.20
CA ALA A 258 -15.57 -25.07 -22.83
C ALA A 258 -17.00 -24.51 -22.71
N GLU A 259 -17.46 -23.73 -23.69
CA GLU A 259 -18.85 -23.28 -23.75
C GLU A 259 -19.82 -24.46 -23.81
N ASP A 260 -19.60 -25.40 -24.73
CA ASP A 260 -20.46 -26.59 -24.87
C ASP A 260 -20.49 -27.43 -23.59
N GLU A 261 -19.33 -27.60 -22.93
CA GLU A 261 -19.23 -28.34 -21.67
C GLU A 261 -19.98 -27.63 -20.54
N ILE A 262 -19.80 -26.32 -20.38
CA ILE A 262 -20.51 -25.53 -19.36
C ILE A 262 -22.02 -25.52 -19.63
N MET A 263 -22.42 -25.41 -20.90
CA MET A 263 -23.83 -25.40 -21.29
C MET A 263 -24.49 -26.75 -21.07
N SER A 264 -23.80 -27.86 -21.32
CA SER A 264 -24.32 -29.23 -21.16
C SER A 264 -24.28 -29.73 -19.72
N THR A 265 -23.40 -29.18 -18.87
CA THR A 265 -23.23 -29.63 -17.47
C THR A 265 -23.84 -28.63 -16.48
N TRP A 266 -23.14 -27.53 -16.21
CA TRP A 266 -23.52 -26.53 -15.21
C TRP A 266 -24.86 -25.89 -15.56
N TYR A 267 -25.02 -25.37 -16.78
CA TYR A 267 -26.23 -24.66 -17.16
C TYR A 267 -27.46 -25.60 -17.18
N GLN A 268 -27.34 -26.82 -17.72
CA GLN A 268 -28.40 -27.82 -17.64
C GLN A 268 -28.78 -28.17 -16.20
N ARG A 269 -27.81 -28.26 -15.28
CA ARG A 269 -28.08 -28.54 -13.87
C ARG A 269 -28.83 -27.39 -13.21
N VAL A 270 -28.48 -26.15 -13.56
CA VAL A 270 -29.18 -24.95 -13.08
C VAL A 270 -30.61 -24.91 -13.63
N THR A 271 -30.82 -25.08 -14.94
CA THR A 271 -32.17 -25.07 -15.53
C THR A 271 -33.04 -26.21 -15.01
N SER A 272 -32.48 -27.41 -14.84
CA SER A 272 -33.16 -28.55 -14.21
C SER A 272 -33.62 -28.23 -12.79
N PHE A 273 -32.79 -27.56 -12.01
CA PHE A 273 -33.13 -27.16 -10.64
C PHE A 273 -34.26 -26.12 -10.61
N PHE A 274 -34.21 -25.09 -11.45
CA PHE A 274 -35.27 -24.07 -11.51
C PHE A 274 -36.55 -24.54 -12.22
N SER A 275 -36.55 -25.72 -12.83
CA SER A 275 -37.76 -26.37 -13.33
C SER A 275 -38.57 -27.04 -12.21
N GLN A 276 -37.99 -27.22 -11.02
CA GLN A 276 -38.62 -27.82 -9.85
C GLN A 276 -39.29 -26.73 -8.99
N SER A 277 -40.48 -27.02 -8.43
CA SER A 277 -41.25 -26.06 -7.64
C SER A 277 -40.56 -25.70 -6.31
N GLU A 278 -39.69 -26.59 -5.83
CA GLU A 278 -38.89 -26.48 -4.62
C GLU A 278 -37.85 -25.35 -4.71
N ALA A 279 -37.44 -24.94 -5.92
CA ALA A 279 -36.51 -23.83 -6.11
C ALA A 279 -37.12 -22.46 -5.74
N LEU A 280 -38.46 -22.37 -5.71
CA LEU A 280 -39.25 -21.18 -5.40
C LEU A 280 -39.90 -21.25 -4.01
N ASP A 281 -39.51 -22.22 -3.17
CA ASP A 281 -40.13 -22.40 -1.86
C ASP A 281 -39.94 -21.15 -0.98
N GLY A 282 -41.03 -20.59 -0.46
CA GLY A 282 -41.03 -19.34 0.30
C GLY A 282 -40.93 -18.04 -0.52
N VAL A 283 -40.90 -18.10 -1.86
CA VAL A 283 -40.90 -16.92 -2.75
C VAL A 283 -42.32 -16.53 -3.13
N LYS A 284 -42.71 -15.28 -2.84
CA LYS A 284 -43.99 -14.74 -3.30
C LYS A 284 -43.94 -14.33 -4.78
N LEU A 285 -45.11 -14.39 -5.44
CA LEU A 285 -45.29 -14.06 -6.85
C LEU A 285 -44.90 -12.62 -7.21
N ASP A 286 -45.15 -11.67 -6.31
CA ASP A 286 -44.83 -10.25 -6.47
C ASP A 286 -43.31 -9.96 -6.43
N GLU A 287 -42.52 -10.88 -5.87
CA GLU A 287 -41.08 -10.71 -5.69
C GLU A 287 -40.25 -11.59 -6.62
N LEU A 288 -40.91 -12.30 -7.54
CA LEU A 288 -40.31 -13.29 -8.43
C LEU A 288 -39.24 -12.67 -9.36
N ASP A 289 -39.50 -11.47 -9.87
CA ASP A 289 -38.55 -10.78 -10.75
C ASP A 289 -37.29 -10.34 -10.00
N SER A 290 -37.44 -9.83 -8.76
CA SER A 290 -36.30 -9.51 -7.90
C SER A 290 -35.47 -10.75 -7.55
N PHE A 291 -36.13 -11.89 -7.36
CA PHE A 291 -35.47 -13.16 -7.11
C PHE A 291 -34.65 -13.64 -8.31
N TYR A 292 -35.23 -13.65 -9.51
CA TYR A 292 -34.51 -14.04 -10.72
C TYR A 292 -33.39 -13.07 -11.10
N ASN A 293 -33.51 -11.79 -10.75
CA ASN A 293 -32.40 -10.85 -10.86
C ASN A 293 -31.24 -11.25 -9.95
N CYS A 294 -31.50 -11.66 -8.71
CA CYS A 294 -30.46 -12.17 -7.82
C CYS A 294 -29.80 -13.45 -8.37
N VAL A 295 -30.59 -14.36 -8.93
CA VAL A 295 -30.08 -15.59 -9.60
C VAL A 295 -29.17 -15.21 -10.76
N SER A 296 -29.61 -14.28 -11.60
CA SER A 296 -28.85 -13.85 -12.79
C SER A 296 -27.53 -13.19 -12.39
N VAL A 297 -27.54 -12.29 -11.40
CA VAL A 297 -26.31 -11.66 -10.87
C VAL A 297 -25.36 -12.70 -10.28
N LEU A 298 -25.87 -13.70 -9.57
CA LEU A 298 -25.04 -14.75 -8.99
C LEU A 298 -24.38 -15.61 -10.07
N MET A 299 -25.14 -16.03 -11.08
CA MET A 299 -24.61 -16.77 -12.23
C MET A 299 -23.57 -15.95 -12.99
N SER A 300 -23.86 -14.68 -13.27
CA SER A 300 -22.94 -13.72 -13.86
C SER A 300 -21.61 -13.63 -13.11
N ASN A 301 -21.65 -13.51 -11.78
CA ASN A 301 -20.44 -13.44 -10.96
C ASN A 301 -19.60 -14.73 -11.06
N GLN A 302 -20.24 -15.91 -11.08
CA GLN A 302 -19.52 -17.18 -11.24
C GLN A 302 -18.82 -17.27 -12.60
N LEU A 303 -19.48 -16.85 -13.68
CA LEU A 303 -18.89 -16.82 -15.01
C LEU A 303 -17.72 -15.82 -15.08
N LYS A 304 -17.90 -14.61 -14.54
CA LYS A 304 -16.83 -13.59 -14.47
C LYS A 304 -15.63 -14.07 -13.67
N GLU A 305 -15.84 -14.77 -12.56
CA GLU A 305 -14.77 -15.35 -11.75
C GLU A 305 -13.99 -16.42 -12.55
N LEU A 306 -14.70 -17.31 -13.26
CA LEU A 306 -14.06 -18.32 -14.13
C LEU A 306 -13.21 -17.68 -15.23
N LEU A 307 -13.76 -16.71 -15.96
CA LEU A 307 -13.07 -16.01 -17.04
C LEU A 307 -11.88 -15.20 -16.50
N GLY A 308 -12.06 -14.53 -15.37
CA GLY A 308 -11.02 -13.73 -14.71
C GLY A 308 -9.86 -14.61 -14.29
N ARG A 309 -10.15 -15.72 -13.61
CA ARG A 309 -9.13 -16.69 -13.21
C ARG A 309 -8.42 -17.33 -14.40
N THR A 310 -9.15 -17.67 -15.47
CA THR A 310 -8.52 -18.21 -16.69
C THR A 310 -7.54 -17.20 -17.29
N THR A 311 -7.92 -15.92 -17.34
CA THR A 311 -7.06 -14.83 -17.80
C THR A 311 -5.82 -14.69 -16.92
N GLU A 312 -5.97 -14.69 -15.60
CA GLU A 312 -4.84 -14.62 -14.67
C GLU A 312 -3.87 -15.80 -14.83
N VAL A 313 -4.40 -17.02 -14.97
CA VAL A 313 -3.59 -18.23 -15.18
C VAL A 313 -2.83 -18.13 -16.50
N PHE A 314 -3.47 -17.65 -17.56
CA PHE A 314 -2.82 -17.44 -18.85
C PHE A 314 -1.70 -16.41 -18.78
N VAL A 315 -1.93 -15.25 -18.15
CA VAL A 315 -0.91 -14.21 -17.95
C VAL A 315 0.28 -14.74 -17.15
N LYS A 316 0.03 -15.56 -16.13
CA LYS A 316 1.08 -16.20 -15.31
C LYS A 316 1.99 -17.15 -16.10
N LEU A 317 1.56 -17.66 -17.27
CA LEU A 317 2.45 -18.47 -18.13
C LEU A 317 3.63 -17.65 -18.69
N PHE A 318 3.51 -16.33 -18.70
CA PHE A 318 4.51 -15.39 -19.19
C PHE A 318 5.30 -14.72 -18.05
N ASP A 319 5.23 -15.25 -16.84
CA ASP A 319 6.01 -14.76 -15.70
C ASP A 319 7.51 -15.04 -15.92
N PRO A 320 8.39 -14.03 -15.84
CA PRO A 320 9.84 -14.21 -16.01
C PRO A 320 10.46 -15.22 -15.03
N GLU A 321 9.84 -15.45 -13.87
CA GLU A 321 10.30 -16.40 -12.86
C GLU A 321 9.98 -17.86 -13.22
N ASP A 322 8.93 -18.13 -14.02
CA ASP A 322 8.51 -19.48 -14.43
C ASP A 322 8.64 -19.70 -15.94
N ARG A 323 9.88 -19.62 -16.44
CA ARG A 323 10.21 -19.87 -17.85
C ARG A 323 9.93 -21.30 -18.31
N SER A 324 9.69 -22.22 -17.39
CA SER A 324 9.50 -23.64 -17.70
C SER A 324 8.17 -23.93 -18.38
N ARG A 325 7.18 -23.05 -18.24
CA ARG A 325 5.81 -23.22 -18.77
C ARG A 325 5.48 -22.29 -19.94
N LEU A 326 6.38 -21.35 -20.25
CA LEU A 326 6.20 -20.37 -21.32
C LEU A 326 6.02 -21.06 -22.68
N PRO A 327 4.97 -20.78 -23.46
CA PRO A 327 4.79 -21.37 -24.78
C PRO A 327 5.98 -21.10 -25.71
N LEU A 328 6.31 -22.07 -26.56
CA LEU A 328 7.37 -21.94 -27.56
C LEU A 328 6.74 -21.65 -28.92
N PHE A 329 7.17 -20.56 -29.55
CA PHE A 329 6.70 -20.17 -30.88
C PHE A 329 7.75 -20.49 -31.93
N LYS A 330 7.29 -21.03 -33.06
CA LYS A 330 8.15 -21.21 -34.23
C LYS A 330 8.29 -19.86 -34.95
N MET A 331 9.53 -19.43 -35.16
CA MET A 331 9.86 -18.27 -35.99
C MET A 331 10.95 -18.66 -36.97
N ASP A 332 10.74 -18.35 -38.24
CA ASP A 332 11.64 -18.55 -39.35
C ASP A 332 12.28 -17.20 -39.73
N LEU A 333 13.56 -17.21 -40.12
CA LEU A 333 14.22 -16.04 -40.69
C LEU A 333 14.08 -16.10 -42.21
N THR A 334 13.29 -15.20 -42.78
CA THR A 334 13.02 -15.15 -44.22
C THR A 334 13.78 -14.01 -44.86
N TYR A 335 14.12 -14.19 -46.13
CA TYR A 335 14.69 -13.14 -46.97
C TYR A 335 13.65 -12.72 -48.00
N ASP A 336 13.21 -11.48 -47.92
CA ASP A 336 12.24 -10.89 -48.84
C ASP A 336 12.64 -9.45 -49.20
N GLU A 337 12.43 -9.04 -50.45
CA GLU A 337 12.74 -7.69 -50.96
C GLU A 337 14.11 -7.11 -50.53
N ASN A 338 15.18 -7.92 -50.59
CA ASN A 338 16.53 -7.53 -50.14
C ASN A 338 16.67 -7.23 -48.64
N ARG A 339 15.77 -7.77 -47.81
CA ARG A 339 15.79 -7.64 -46.35
C ARG A 339 15.61 -8.99 -45.69
N MET A 340 16.40 -9.23 -44.63
CA MET A 340 16.14 -10.36 -43.75
C MET A 340 15.09 -9.93 -42.72
N GLU A 341 14.05 -10.73 -42.51
CA GLU A 341 12.97 -10.43 -41.56
C GLU A 341 12.49 -11.71 -40.86
N PHE A 342 11.92 -11.54 -39.66
CA PHE A 342 11.32 -12.66 -38.95
C PHE A 342 9.91 -12.95 -39.47
N TYR A 343 9.63 -14.21 -39.75
CA TYR A 343 8.30 -14.72 -40.07
C TYR A 343 7.88 -15.81 -39.07
N PRO A 344 6.71 -15.70 -38.42
CA PRO A 344 5.81 -14.54 -38.40
C PRO A 344 6.48 -13.29 -37.79
N SER A 345 5.94 -12.12 -38.11
CA SER A 345 6.49 -10.87 -37.56
C SER A 345 6.30 -10.80 -36.05
N LEU A 346 7.07 -9.95 -35.38
CA LEU A 346 6.92 -9.73 -33.93
C LEU A 346 5.52 -9.23 -33.57
N GLN A 347 4.91 -8.44 -34.47
CA GLN A 347 3.54 -7.95 -34.32
C GLN A 347 2.52 -9.08 -34.45
N ASP A 348 2.72 -10.01 -35.39
CA ASP A 348 1.84 -11.18 -35.55
C ASP A 348 1.88 -12.08 -34.31
N LEU A 349 3.06 -12.23 -33.69
CA LEU A 349 3.23 -12.96 -32.45
C LEU A 349 2.53 -12.27 -31.28
N GLU A 350 2.71 -10.95 -31.14
CA GLU A 350 2.03 -10.16 -30.12
C GLU A 350 0.51 -10.27 -30.27
N GLU A 351 0.00 -10.09 -31.49
CA GLU A 351 -1.43 -10.22 -31.79
C GLU A 351 -1.94 -11.64 -31.49
N ALA A 352 -1.18 -12.68 -31.80
CA ALA A 352 -1.57 -14.07 -31.50
C ALA A 352 -1.70 -14.35 -30.00
N ILE A 353 -0.82 -13.79 -29.17
CA ILE A 353 -0.89 -13.96 -27.72
C ILE A 353 -2.03 -13.13 -27.12
N LEU A 354 -2.19 -11.88 -27.56
CA LEU A 354 -3.26 -11.01 -27.08
C LEU A 354 -4.65 -11.49 -27.51
N PHE A 355 -4.76 -12.12 -28.68
CA PHE A 355 -5.99 -12.72 -29.19
C PHE A 355 -6.58 -13.76 -28.22
N VAL A 356 -5.75 -14.48 -27.46
CA VAL A 356 -6.25 -15.44 -26.46
C VAL A 356 -7.06 -14.75 -25.37
N VAL A 357 -6.62 -13.57 -24.91
CA VAL A 357 -7.36 -12.78 -23.92
C VAL A 357 -8.69 -12.32 -24.49
N ASP A 358 -8.71 -11.93 -25.77
CA ASP A 358 -9.94 -11.55 -26.47
C ASP A 358 -10.90 -12.74 -26.63
N CYS A 359 -10.39 -13.92 -26.97
CA CYS A 359 -11.19 -15.15 -27.01
C CYS A 359 -11.83 -15.46 -25.65
N ILE A 360 -11.06 -15.39 -24.55
CA ILE A 360 -11.59 -15.60 -23.21
C ILE A 360 -12.69 -14.56 -22.90
N GLY A 361 -12.47 -13.29 -23.24
CA GLY A 361 -13.46 -12.23 -23.02
C GLY A 361 -14.73 -12.38 -23.85
N GLN A 362 -14.67 -13.00 -25.03
CA GLN A 362 -15.82 -13.28 -25.89
C GLN A 362 -16.53 -14.59 -25.54
N THR A 363 -15.98 -15.39 -24.63
CA THR A 363 -16.55 -16.67 -24.22
C THR A 363 -17.74 -16.45 -23.27
N LEU A 364 -18.80 -17.26 -23.40
CA LEU A 364 -19.99 -17.32 -22.54
C LEU A 364 -20.87 -16.06 -22.55
N GLN A 365 -20.73 -15.19 -23.55
CA GLN A 365 -21.50 -13.93 -23.63
C GLN A 365 -22.99 -14.13 -23.98
N ASN A 366 -23.35 -15.30 -24.52
CA ASN A 366 -24.72 -15.60 -24.98
C ASN A 366 -25.49 -16.54 -24.05
N VAL A 367 -25.00 -16.79 -22.83
CA VAL A 367 -25.70 -17.65 -21.87
C VAL A 367 -26.96 -16.95 -21.39
N GLN A 368 -28.12 -17.58 -21.55
CA GLN A 368 -29.40 -16.97 -21.18
C GLN A 368 -29.59 -16.90 -19.65
N THR A 369 -30.33 -15.88 -19.20
CA THR A 369 -30.86 -15.85 -17.83
C THR A 369 -31.91 -16.95 -17.65
N ILE A 370 -32.04 -17.48 -16.43
CA ILE A 370 -33.05 -18.51 -16.12
C ILE A 370 -34.47 -17.98 -16.36
N GLN A 371 -34.72 -16.70 -16.07
CA GLN A 371 -36.00 -16.07 -16.34
C GLN A 371 -36.31 -16.00 -17.84
N ALA A 372 -35.33 -15.66 -18.68
CA ALA A 372 -35.49 -15.67 -20.13
C ALA A 372 -35.70 -17.10 -20.64
N TRP A 373 -34.92 -18.06 -20.18
CA TRP A 373 -35.07 -19.47 -20.56
C TRP A 373 -36.47 -20.01 -20.24
N LEU A 374 -36.99 -19.74 -19.03
CA LEU A 374 -38.34 -20.14 -18.63
C LEU A 374 -39.45 -19.47 -19.45
N LYS A 375 -39.25 -18.21 -19.85
CA LYS A 375 -40.24 -17.41 -20.60
C LYS A 375 -40.08 -17.49 -22.12
N GLY A 376 -39.07 -18.22 -22.63
CA GLY A 376 -38.71 -18.21 -24.06
C GLY A 376 -38.17 -16.87 -24.57
N GLY A 377 -37.56 -16.06 -23.70
CA GLY A 377 -36.93 -14.79 -24.04
C GLY A 377 -35.46 -14.92 -24.45
N THR A 378 -34.80 -13.78 -24.69
CA THR A 378 -33.42 -13.71 -25.21
C THR A 378 -32.43 -12.99 -24.27
N ALA A 379 -32.84 -12.62 -23.05
CA ALA A 379 -31.96 -11.89 -22.13
C ALA A 379 -30.78 -12.77 -21.67
N ALA A 380 -29.56 -12.30 -21.95
CA ALA A 380 -28.31 -12.98 -21.61
C ALA A 380 -27.77 -12.53 -20.23
N LEU A 381 -26.96 -13.39 -19.63
CA LEU A 381 -26.19 -13.10 -18.44
C LEU A 381 -25.07 -12.12 -18.77
N ASP A 382 -24.79 -11.21 -17.84
CA ASP A 382 -23.60 -10.37 -17.90
C ASP A 382 -22.38 -11.22 -17.52
N ALA A 383 -21.69 -11.75 -18.52
CA ALA A 383 -20.43 -12.48 -18.37
C ALA A 383 -19.22 -11.63 -18.80
N GLU A 384 -19.42 -10.32 -19.02
CA GLU A 384 -18.36 -9.46 -19.55
C GLU A 384 -17.23 -9.32 -18.52
N LEU A 385 -16.01 -9.59 -18.98
CA LEU A 385 -14.82 -9.37 -18.16
C LEU A 385 -14.64 -7.87 -17.89
N PRO A 386 -14.35 -7.46 -16.64
CA PRO A 386 -14.11 -6.06 -16.33
C PRO A 386 -12.99 -5.48 -17.19
N GLY A 387 -13.23 -4.32 -17.80
CA GLY A 387 -12.27 -3.70 -18.73
C GLY A 387 -10.87 -3.47 -18.14
N HIS A 388 -10.79 -3.16 -16.83
CA HIS A 388 -9.51 -3.01 -16.13
C HIS A 388 -8.71 -4.32 -16.07
N THR A 389 -9.38 -5.48 -15.96
CA THR A 389 -8.74 -6.81 -15.94
C THR A 389 -8.19 -7.14 -17.32
N VAL A 390 -8.97 -6.89 -18.38
CA VAL A 390 -8.51 -7.09 -19.77
C VAL A 390 -7.32 -6.18 -20.08
N GLN A 391 -7.40 -4.90 -19.72
CA GLN A 391 -6.32 -3.94 -19.91
C GLN A 391 -5.05 -4.36 -19.16
N TRP A 392 -5.18 -4.75 -17.88
CA TRP A 392 -4.07 -5.27 -17.08
C TRP A 392 -3.41 -6.49 -17.75
N ALA A 393 -4.21 -7.46 -18.19
CA ALA A 393 -3.72 -8.67 -18.83
C ALA A 393 -2.95 -8.35 -20.11
N LYS A 394 -3.53 -7.53 -20.99
CA LYS A 394 -2.88 -7.12 -22.25
C LYS A 394 -1.59 -6.35 -22.00
N SER A 395 -1.59 -5.34 -21.12
CA SER A 395 -0.38 -4.56 -20.83
C SER A 395 0.73 -5.41 -20.19
N THR A 396 0.38 -6.37 -19.34
CA THR A 396 1.34 -7.30 -18.71
C THR A 396 1.95 -8.24 -19.74
N LEU A 397 1.12 -8.83 -20.60
CA LEU A 397 1.57 -9.70 -21.69
C LEU A 397 2.48 -8.95 -22.68
N GLN A 398 2.07 -7.75 -23.12
CA GLN A 398 2.87 -6.92 -24.02
C GLN A 398 4.26 -6.63 -23.45
N LYS A 399 4.35 -6.34 -22.14
CA LYS A 399 5.65 -6.14 -21.49
C LYS A 399 6.48 -7.42 -21.54
N SER A 400 5.92 -8.55 -21.11
CA SER A 400 6.64 -9.83 -21.11
C SER A 400 7.07 -10.27 -22.51
N ILE A 401 6.25 -10.05 -23.53
CA ILE A 401 6.57 -10.32 -24.93
C ILE A 401 7.77 -9.49 -25.38
N ARG A 402 7.76 -8.18 -25.11
CA ARG A 402 8.90 -7.30 -25.45
C ARG A 402 10.18 -7.76 -24.76
N ASP A 403 10.11 -8.04 -23.46
CA ASP A 403 11.27 -8.48 -22.67
C ASP A 403 11.86 -9.81 -23.20
N ASN A 404 11.01 -10.76 -23.62
CA ASN A 404 11.46 -12.03 -24.21
C ASN A 404 12.02 -11.87 -25.64
N LEU A 405 11.57 -10.88 -26.40
CA LEU A 405 11.98 -10.64 -27.78
C LEU A 405 13.22 -9.75 -27.93
N GLU A 406 13.69 -9.10 -26.86
CA GLU A 406 14.87 -8.24 -26.93
C GLU A 406 16.13 -9.02 -27.33
N GLY A 407 16.36 -10.18 -26.72
CA GLY A 407 17.51 -11.03 -27.06
C GLY A 407 17.54 -11.46 -28.54
N PRO A 408 16.46 -12.03 -29.10
CA PRO A 408 16.36 -12.32 -30.53
C PRO A 408 16.58 -11.10 -31.43
N LYS A 409 16.07 -9.92 -31.06
CA LYS A 409 16.29 -8.67 -31.81
C LYS A 409 17.75 -8.23 -31.80
N GLU A 410 18.41 -8.27 -30.64
CA GLU A 410 19.83 -7.94 -30.52
C GLU A 410 20.69 -8.89 -31.35
N HIS A 411 20.39 -10.19 -31.29
CA HIS A 411 21.09 -11.20 -32.08
C HIS A 411 20.90 -10.97 -33.59
N PHE A 412 19.68 -10.65 -34.01
CA PHE A 412 19.36 -10.32 -35.40
C PHE A 412 20.11 -9.06 -35.88
N LYS A 413 20.19 -8.01 -35.06
CA LYS A 413 20.98 -6.80 -35.37
C LYS A 413 22.45 -7.14 -35.64
N GLY A 414 23.07 -7.99 -34.81
CA GLY A 414 24.45 -8.43 -35.02
C GLY A 414 24.67 -9.18 -36.35
N TYR A 415 23.69 -9.99 -36.78
CA TYR A 415 23.72 -10.64 -38.09
C TYR A 415 23.63 -9.62 -39.24
N VAL A 416 22.71 -8.65 -39.13
CA VAL A 416 22.54 -7.60 -40.14
C VAL A 416 23.80 -6.72 -40.23
N GLU A 417 24.43 -6.38 -39.11
CA GLU A 417 25.69 -5.61 -39.12
C GLU A 417 26.84 -6.38 -39.79
N SER A 418 26.93 -7.69 -39.55
CA SER A 418 28.02 -8.52 -40.07
C SER A 418 27.86 -8.90 -41.54
N TYR A 419 26.63 -9.15 -41.97
CA TYR A 419 26.32 -9.75 -43.27
C TYR A 419 25.34 -8.93 -44.12
N GLY A 420 24.85 -7.79 -43.64
CA GLY A 420 23.87 -6.96 -44.35
C GLY A 420 24.36 -6.48 -45.71
N TRP A 421 25.67 -6.20 -45.83
CA TRP A 421 26.29 -5.78 -47.09
C TRP A 421 26.19 -6.82 -48.22
N LEU A 422 25.92 -8.10 -47.91
CA LEU A 422 25.71 -9.16 -48.90
C LEU A 422 24.32 -9.10 -49.52
N VAL A 423 23.35 -8.54 -48.81
CA VAL A 423 21.92 -8.60 -49.16
C VAL A 423 21.33 -7.25 -49.55
N ASP A 424 21.95 -6.14 -49.15
CA ASP A 424 21.49 -4.78 -49.45
C ASP A 424 21.91 -4.25 -50.84
N GLY A 425 22.60 -5.07 -51.65
CA GLY A 425 23.14 -4.69 -52.96
C GLY A 425 24.53 -4.03 -52.92
N THR A 426 25.09 -3.77 -51.73
CA THR A 426 26.45 -3.23 -51.57
C THR A 426 27.51 -4.18 -52.14
N ALA A 427 27.29 -5.50 -52.02
CA ALA A 427 28.16 -6.50 -52.64
C ALA A 427 28.20 -6.35 -54.16
N ASP A 428 27.06 -6.16 -54.81
CA ASP A 428 26.98 -5.96 -56.26
C ASP A 428 27.65 -4.66 -56.69
N GLU A 429 27.48 -3.57 -55.92
CA GLU A 429 28.19 -2.31 -56.16
C GLU A 429 29.71 -2.46 -56.02
N LYS A 430 30.18 -3.19 -55.00
CA LYS A 430 31.61 -3.49 -54.81
C LYS A 430 32.16 -4.31 -55.97
N ILE A 431 31.42 -5.32 -56.43
CA ILE A 431 31.80 -6.14 -57.59
C ILE A 431 31.84 -5.28 -58.86
N ASN A 432 30.81 -4.46 -59.11
CA ASN A 432 30.76 -3.59 -60.29
C ASN A 432 31.89 -2.56 -60.30
N THR A 433 32.19 -1.97 -59.13
CA THR A 433 33.31 -1.03 -58.95
C THR A 433 34.65 -1.71 -59.22
N PHE A 434 34.82 -2.93 -58.72
CA PHE A 434 36.01 -3.74 -58.95
C PHE A 434 36.18 -4.08 -60.45
N MET A 435 35.11 -4.54 -61.11
CA MET A 435 35.13 -4.87 -62.53
C MET A 435 35.40 -3.66 -63.44
N ALA A 436 34.89 -2.47 -63.08
CA ALA A 436 35.13 -1.24 -63.82
C ALA A 436 36.61 -0.81 -63.85
N ARG A 437 37.42 -1.25 -62.89
CA ARG A 437 38.86 -0.94 -62.80
C ARG A 437 39.72 -1.75 -63.78
N GLN A 438 39.17 -2.78 -64.43
CA GLN A 438 39.92 -3.78 -65.22
C GLN A 438 41.13 -4.36 -64.45
N PRO A 439 40.89 -5.07 -63.34
CA PRO A 439 41.96 -5.58 -62.49
C PRO A 439 42.79 -6.66 -63.21
N SER A 440 44.02 -6.83 -62.74
CA SER A 440 44.94 -7.86 -63.26
C SER A 440 44.57 -9.25 -62.76
N PHE A 441 44.99 -10.32 -63.45
CA PHE A 441 44.64 -11.70 -63.09
C PHE A 441 45.01 -12.06 -61.64
N ASP A 442 46.13 -11.52 -61.12
CA ASP A 442 46.58 -11.74 -59.74
C ASP A 442 45.67 -11.09 -58.68
N GLU A 443 44.83 -10.11 -59.04
CA GLU A 443 43.87 -9.47 -58.14
C GLU A 443 42.53 -10.23 -58.04
N TYR A 444 42.31 -11.23 -58.90
CA TYR A 444 41.11 -12.08 -58.89
C TYR A 444 41.25 -13.34 -58.00
N THR A 445 42.49 -13.75 -57.72
CA THR A 445 42.86 -14.89 -56.86
C THR A 445 43.26 -14.43 -55.47
#